data_AF-A0A7K4M5C8-F1
#
_entry.id   AF-A0A7K4M5C8-F1
#
_cell.length_a   1.000
_cell.length_b   1.000
_cell.length_c   1.000
_cell.angle_alpha   90.00
_cell.angle_beta   90.00
_cell.angle_gamma   90.00
#
_symmetry.space_group_name_H-M   'P 1'
#
loop_
_entity.id
_entity.type
_entity.pdbx_description
1 polymer ?
#
loop_
_entity_poly.entity_id
_entity_poly.type
_entity_poly.pdbx_seq_one_letter_code
_entity_poly.pdbx_strand_id
1 'polypeptide(L)'
;LAPLRYTGVAGAAFRQEQHKRVLPPGQAETVTMAVPYSEYGPHVGDQDALKLTVSGTVEETGQVVAKELRVRLRTPDLTLTV
;
A
#
# COMPACT_ATOMS: atom_id res chain seq x y z
N LEU A 1 -1.34 0.20 -5.16
CA LEU A 1 -0.07 0.66 -4.56
C LEU A 1 0.62 1.59 -5.54
N ALA A 2 1.07 2.75 -5.07
CA ALA A 2 1.73 3.77 -5.88
C ALA A 2 2.88 4.42 -5.11
N PRO A 3 3.89 4.99 -5.78
CA PRO A 3 4.88 5.80 -5.09
C PRO A 3 4.25 7.15 -4.69
N LEU A 4 4.73 7.71 -3.59
CA LEU A 4 4.32 8.99 -3.06
C LEU A 4 5.56 9.81 -2.80
N ARG A 5 5.72 10.90 -3.54
CA ARG A 5 6.83 11.83 -3.33
C ARG A 5 6.71 12.49 -1.96
N TYR A 6 7.84 12.94 -1.41
CA TYR A 6 7.84 13.69 -0.15
C TYR A 6 6.96 14.95 -0.20
N THR A 7 6.73 15.51 -1.39
CA THR A 7 5.82 16.63 -1.65
C THR A 7 4.33 16.27 -1.56
N GLY A 8 3.99 14.98 -1.39
CA GLY A 8 2.61 14.48 -1.38
C GLY A 8 2.05 14.14 -2.76
N VAL A 9 2.81 14.33 -3.83
CA VAL A 9 2.40 13.95 -5.20
C VAL A 9 2.49 12.43 -5.35
N ALA A 10 1.36 11.79 -5.67
CA ALA A 10 1.32 10.36 -5.97
C ALA A 10 1.68 10.10 -7.44
N GLY A 11 2.53 9.11 -7.69
CA GLY A 11 2.81 8.61 -9.03
C GLY A 11 1.79 7.57 -9.50
N ALA A 12 2.05 6.99 -10.66
CA ALA A 12 1.22 5.92 -11.22
C ALA A 12 1.21 4.68 -10.31
N ALA A 13 0.06 4.02 -10.24
CA ALA A 13 -0.03 2.75 -9.54
C ALA A 13 0.74 1.67 -10.32
N PHE A 14 1.64 0.97 -9.64
CA PHE A 14 2.42 -0.12 -10.23
C PHE A 14 1.90 -1.51 -9.80
N ARG A 15 1.09 -1.57 -8.74
CA ARG A 15 0.42 -2.80 -8.31
C ARG A 15 -1.03 -2.53 -7.93
N GLN A 16 -1.94 -3.37 -8.40
CA GLN A 16 -3.35 -3.32 -8.10
C GLN A 16 -3.91 -4.74 -8.00
N GLU A 17 -4.73 -4.98 -6.99
CA GLU A 17 -5.42 -6.25 -6.77
C GLU A 17 -6.90 -5.95 -6.50
N GLN A 18 -7.77 -6.86 -6.96
CA GLN A 18 -9.20 -6.80 -6.72
C GLN A 18 -9.68 -8.17 -6.25
N HIS A 19 -10.49 -8.18 -5.20
CA HIS A 19 -10.99 -9.41 -4.61
C HIS A 19 -12.50 -9.29 -4.41
N LYS A 20 -13.22 -10.35 -4.76
CA LYS A 20 -14.60 -10.59 -4.31
C LYS A 20 -14.58 -11.69 -3.27
N ARG A 21 -15.22 -11.46 -2.13
CA ARG A 21 -15.20 -12.33 -0.95
C ARG A 21 -16.56 -12.32 -0.27
N VAL A 22 -16.87 -13.42 0.42
CA VAL A 22 -18.06 -13.58 1.24
C VAL A 22 -17.59 -13.69 2.68
N LEU A 23 -17.97 -12.74 3.53
CA LEU A 23 -17.59 -12.71 4.93
C LEU A 23 -18.80 -13.10 5.80
N PRO A 24 -18.75 -14.24 6.52
CA PRO A 24 -19.82 -14.62 7.43
C PRO A 24 -19.93 -13.64 8.62
N PRO A 25 -21.12 -13.57 9.27
CA PRO A 25 -21.30 -12.71 10.44
C PRO A 25 -20.29 -13.01 11.56
N GLY A 26 -19.69 -11.96 12.12
CA GLY A 26 -18.74 -12.07 13.23
C GLY A 26 -17.36 -12.60 12.86
N GLN A 27 -17.10 -12.89 11.57
CA GLN A 27 -15.78 -13.33 11.10
C GLN A 27 -14.92 -12.15 10.64
N ALA A 28 -13.61 -12.38 10.60
CA ALA A 28 -12.64 -11.47 10.00
C ALA A 28 -11.80 -12.24 8.97
N GLU A 29 -11.59 -11.63 7.81
CA GLU A 29 -10.71 -12.15 6.76
C GLU A 29 -9.53 -11.20 6.57
N THR A 30 -8.34 -11.76 6.37
CA THR A 30 -7.13 -10.98 6.07
C THR A 30 -6.73 -11.21 4.62
N VAL A 31 -6.56 -10.12 3.86
CA VAL A 31 -6.02 -10.14 2.50
C VAL A 31 -4.57 -9.66 2.55
N THR A 32 -3.65 -10.46 2.00
CA THR A 32 -2.22 -10.16 2.00
C THR A 32 -1.72 -9.88 0.59
N MET A 33 -1.02 -8.75 0.43
CA MET A 33 -0.35 -8.37 -0.80
C MET A 33 1.16 -8.27 -0.53
N ALA A 34 1.94 -9.24 -0.98
CA ALA A 34 3.39 -9.26 -0.84
C ALA A 34 4.05 -8.57 -2.04
N VAL A 35 4.82 -7.51 -1.78
CA VAL A 35 5.45 -6.68 -2.83
C VAL A 35 6.98 -6.72 -2.67
N PRO A 36 7.71 -7.41 -3.56
CA PRO A 36 9.16 -7.53 -3.47
C PRO A 36 9.87 -6.23 -3.89
N TYR A 37 11.11 -6.04 -3.44
CA TYR A 37 11.93 -4.87 -3.78
C TYR A 37 12.12 -4.69 -5.28
N SER A 38 12.28 -5.77 -6.04
CA SER A 38 12.39 -5.72 -7.50
C SER A 38 11.17 -5.08 -8.18
N GLU A 39 10.01 -5.12 -7.53
CA GLU A 39 8.77 -4.52 -8.04
C GLU A 39 8.64 -3.06 -7.62
N TYR A 40 8.82 -2.73 -6.33
CA TYR A 40 8.59 -1.36 -5.86
C TYR A 40 9.82 -0.44 -6.01
N GLY A 41 11.04 -0.98 -6.00
CA GLY A 41 12.30 -0.24 -5.99
C GLY A 41 12.45 0.76 -7.14
N PRO A 42 12.14 0.39 -8.41
CA PRO A 42 12.23 1.32 -9.54
C PRO A 42 11.29 2.53 -9.45
N HIS A 43 10.28 2.51 -8.58
CA HIS A 43 9.26 3.55 -8.48
C HIS A 43 9.52 4.57 -7.37
N VAL A 44 10.51 4.33 -6.50
CA VAL A 44 10.75 5.12 -5.28
C VAL A 44 12.20 5.63 -5.25
N GLY A 45 12.37 6.92 -4.94
CA GLY A 45 13.66 7.52 -4.59
C GLY A 45 13.86 7.67 -3.08
N ASP A 46 14.95 8.33 -2.68
CA ASP A 46 15.44 8.40 -1.29
C ASP A 46 14.43 8.95 -0.26
N GLN A 47 13.57 9.89 -0.68
CA GLN A 47 12.56 10.51 0.21
C GLN A 47 11.14 10.08 -0.12
N ASP A 48 10.98 9.12 -1.03
CA ASP A 48 9.67 8.66 -1.44
C ASP A 48 9.11 7.66 -0.43
N ALA A 49 7.78 7.63 -0.35
CA ALA A 49 7.02 6.65 0.39
C ALA A 49 6.20 5.80 -0.58
N LEU A 50 5.64 4.71 -0.07
CA LEU A 50 4.60 3.95 -0.76
C LEU A 50 3.24 4.34 -0.21
N LYS A 51 2.26 4.51 -1.10
CA LYS A 51 0.87 4.79 -0.77
C LYS A 51 -0.02 3.62 -1.15
N LEU A 52 -0.59 2.98 -0.13
CA LEU A 52 -1.57 1.92 -0.26
C LEU A 52 -2.96 2.50 -0.04
N THR A 53 -3.77 2.49 -1.09
CA THR A 53 -5.19 2.83 -1.01
C THR A 53 -5.98 1.54 -1.13
N VAL A 54 -6.86 1.29 -0.16
CA VAL A 54 -7.77 0.14 -0.15
C VAL A 54 -9.19 0.69 -0.07
N SER A 55 -10.05 0.20 -0.94
CA SER A 55 -11.49 0.44 -0.88
C SER A 55 -12.24 -0.88 -0.95
N GLY A 56 -13.41 -0.92 -0.33
CA GLY A 56 -14.31 -2.06 -0.36
C GLY A 56 -15.75 -1.57 -0.38
N THR A 57 -16.60 -2.35 -1.06
CA THR A 57 -18.04 -2.11 -1.11
C THR A 57 -18.75 -3.36 -0.64
N VAL A 58 -19.72 -3.21 0.26
CA VAL A 58 -20.65 -4.28 0.64
C VAL A 58 -21.78 -4.28 -0.38
N GLU A 59 -21.88 -5.32 -1.21
CA GLU A 59 -22.84 -5.37 -2.32
C GLU A 59 -24.29 -5.34 -1.83
N GLU A 60 -24.57 -5.95 -0.68
CA GLU A 60 -25.90 -6.08 -0.10
C GLU A 60 -26.45 -4.77 0.47
N THR A 61 -25.59 -3.93 1.05
CA THR A 61 -25.99 -2.68 1.72
C THR A 61 -25.59 -1.43 0.95
N GLY A 62 -24.73 -1.57 -0.07
CA GLY A 62 -24.11 -0.46 -0.78
C GLY A 62 -23.08 0.32 0.05
N GLN A 63 -22.75 -0.13 1.26
CA GLN A 63 -21.80 0.57 2.13
C GLN A 63 -20.40 0.54 1.50
N VAL A 64 -19.75 1.71 1.45
CA VAL A 64 -18.37 1.85 0.97
C VAL A 64 -17.45 2.16 2.15
N VAL A 65 -16.33 1.45 2.23
CA VAL A 65 -15.23 1.72 3.15
C VAL A 65 -13.97 1.99 2.36
N ALA A 66 -13.17 2.95 2.80
CA ALA A 66 -11.89 3.26 2.18
C ALA A 66 -10.87 3.64 3.25
N LYS A 67 -9.62 3.23 3.03
CA LYS A 67 -8.50 3.56 3.89
C LYS A 67 -7.25 3.80 3.06
N GLU A 68 -6.49 4.80 3.44
CA GLU A 68 -5.15 5.06 2.92
C GLU A 68 -4.11 4.77 4.00
N LEU A 69 -3.02 4.10 3.61
CA LEU A 69 -1.83 3.90 4.43
C LEU A 69 -0.61 4.39 3.67
N ARG A 70 0.27 5.12 4.37
CA ARG A 70 1.56 5.58 3.84
C ARG A 70 2.68 4.84 4.55
N VAL A 71 3.55 4.19 3.78
CA VAL A 71 4.68 3.40 4.27
C VAL A 71 5.96 4.10 3.85
N ARG A 72 6.72 4.61 4.82
CA ARG A 72 8.05 5.18 4.58
C ARG A 72 9.08 4.07 4.50
N LEU A 73 9.90 4.11 3.46
CA LEU A 73 11.07 3.25 3.33
C LEU A 73 12.18 3.83 4.19
N ARG A 74 12.90 2.97 4.92
CA ARG A 74 14.06 3.38 5.71
C ARG A 74 15.31 2.84 5.05
N THR A 75 16.19 3.75 4.62
CA THR A 75 17.56 3.41 4.28
C THR A 75 18.30 3.06 5.57
N PRO A 76 19.05 1.94 5.63
CA PRO A 76 19.85 1.62 6.79
C PRO A 76 20.88 2.71 7.10
N ASP A 77 21.11 2.97 8.38
CA ASP A 77 22.12 3.93 8.82
C ASP A 77 23.53 3.39 8.55
N LEU A 78 24.43 4.25 8.07
CA LEU A 78 25.84 3.95 7.93
C LEU A 78 26.59 4.40 9.19
N THR A 79 27.35 3.50 9.81
CA THR A 79 28.23 3.84 10.94
C THR A 79 29.65 4.08 10.42
N LEU A 80 30.17 5.30 10.62
CA LEU A 80 31.56 5.63 10.30
C LEU A 80 32.44 5.41 11.53
N THR A 81 33.59 4.75 11.35
CA THR A 81 34.59 4.51 12.40
C THR A 81 35.93 5.12 11.98
N VAL A 82 36.69 5.61 12.95
CA VAL A 82 38.01 6.27 12.76
C VAL A 82 39.13 5.28 13.03
#